data_AF-A0A5C9BAG5-F1
#
_entry.id   AF-A0A5C9BAG5-F1
#
_cell.length_a   1.000
_cell.length_b   1.000
_cell.length_c   1.000
_cell.angle_alpha   90.00
_cell.angle_beta   90.00
_cell.angle_gamma   90.00
#
_symmetry.space_group_name_H-M   'P 1'
#
loop_
_entity.id
_entity.type
_entity.pdbx_description
1 polymer ?
#
loop_
_entity_poly.entity_id
_entity_poly.type
_entity_poly.pdbx_seq_one_letter_code
_entity_poly.pdbx_strand_id
1 'polypeptide(L)'
;KSVGQQEAEFEGKTVPCRWLEFKVQTGKKSEAGINPGPVGASIYKILVPESRVIGKLADDETIPVSFLPMVKGFRKEGEKPVEEMPGSVFQIYPKVARFMHYKTLEKEGEPEPLAVGIGSITAQKWKGKYEADNSQGHTIQEAEIWRSDEVPFGLAQWSVKQSMERKGNNEPRSAFKQVAQTVVEMKALETGTDAKSEIETP
;
A
#
# COMPACT_ATOMS: atom_id res chain seq x y z
N LYS A 1 -8.35 -4.45 -4.11
CA LYS A 1 -9.45 -5.37 -4.49
C LYS A 1 -8.91 -6.40 -5.49
N SER A 2 -9.42 -7.62 -5.50
CA SER A 2 -9.20 -8.60 -6.58
C SER A 2 -10.45 -8.58 -7.47
N VAL A 3 -10.34 -8.24 -8.76
CA VAL A 3 -11.51 -7.90 -9.61
C VAL A 3 -11.64 -8.78 -10.86
N GLY A 4 -11.00 -9.95 -10.85
CA GLY A 4 -11.12 -10.95 -11.93
C GLY A 4 -9.85 -11.75 -12.15
N GLN A 5 -9.97 -12.80 -12.98
CA GLN A 5 -8.88 -13.66 -13.41
C GLN A 5 -8.81 -13.70 -14.94
N GLN A 6 -7.61 -13.90 -15.47
CA GLN A 6 -7.37 -14.04 -16.90
C GLN A 6 -6.08 -14.83 -17.12
N GLU A 7 -6.02 -15.67 -18.15
CA GLU A 7 -4.76 -16.25 -18.61
C GLU A 7 -3.99 -15.24 -19.46
N ALA A 8 -2.69 -15.11 -19.20
CA ALA A 8 -1.83 -14.26 -20.01
C ALA A 8 -0.42 -14.84 -20.11
N GLU A 9 0.32 -14.40 -21.12
CA GLU A 9 1.73 -14.76 -21.27
C GLU A 9 2.58 -14.02 -20.25
N PHE A 10 3.38 -14.77 -19.49
CA PHE A 10 4.36 -14.25 -18.54
C PHE A 10 5.60 -15.15 -18.57
N GLU A 11 6.77 -14.55 -18.75
CA GLU A 11 8.06 -15.28 -18.86
C GLU A 11 8.02 -16.42 -19.91
N GLY A 12 7.33 -16.20 -21.04
CA GLY A 12 7.20 -17.15 -22.15
C GLY A 12 6.25 -18.32 -21.91
N LYS A 13 5.43 -18.27 -20.85
CA LYS A 13 4.41 -19.29 -20.55
C LYS A 13 3.05 -18.64 -20.33
N THR A 14 2.00 -19.32 -20.77
CA THR A 14 0.63 -18.95 -20.38
C THR A 14 0.42 -19.36 -18.92
N VAL A 15 0.10 -18.38 -18.07
CA VAL A 15 -0.13 -18.60 -16.63
C VAL A 15 -1.43 -17.92 -16.18
N PRO A 16 -2.06 -18.41 -15.10
CA PRO A 16 -3.18 -17.71 -14.49
C PRO A 16 -2.69 -16.37 -13.89
N CYS A 17 -3.38 -15.30 -14.23
CA CYS A 17 -3.16 -13.96 -13.71
C CYS A 17 -4.43 -13.42 -13.05
N ARG A 18 -4.24 -12.46 -12.14
CA ARG A 18 -5.30 -11.84 -11.36
C ARG A 18 -5.27 -10.33 -11.48
N TRP A 19 -6.46 -9.74 -11.69
CA TRP A 19 -6.64 -8.30 -11.69
C TRP A 19 -6.70 -7.77 -10.25
N LEU A 20 -5.77 -6.89 -9.92
CA LEU A 20 -5.71 -6.18 -8.64
C LEU A 20 -6.01 -4.70 -8.87
N GLU A 21 -6.99 -4.17 -8.13
CA GLU A 21 -7.33 -2.74 -8.12
C GLU A 21 -6.92 -2.07 -6.81
N PHE A 22 -6.16 -0.98 -6.91
CA PHE A 22 -5.75 -0.12 -5.81
C PHE A 22 -6.37 1.26 -5.99
N LYS A 23 -7.10 1.74 -4.99
CA LYS A 23 -7.62 3.11 -4.94
C LYS A 23 -6.89 3.89 -3.86
N VAL A 24 -6.26 4.99 -4.27
CA VAL A 24 -5.53 5.91 -3.40
C VAL A 24 -6.30 7.22 -3.36
N GLN A 25 -6.85 7.57 -2.20
CA GLN A 25 -7.52 8.84 -1.99
C GLN A 25 -6.72 9.66 -0.97
N THR A 26 -6.32 10.86 -1.35
CA THR A 26 -5.52 11.75 -0.49
C THR A 26 -6.30 13.03 -0.21
N GLY A 27 -6.38 13.44 1.05
CA GLY A 27 -7.22 14.58 1.43
C GLY A 27 -7.21 14.85 2.94
N LYS A 28 -7.93 15.88 3.36
CA LYS A 28 -8.13 16.19 4.79
C LYS A 28 -9.28 15.34 5.34
N LYS A 29 -9.11 14.76 6.53
CA LYS A 29 -10.24 14.16 7.26
C LYS A 29 -11.26 15.27 7.60
N SER A 30 -12.54 15.01 7.38
CA SER A 30 -13.70 15.83 7.76
C SER A 30 -14.81 14.91 8.30
N GLU A 31 -15.87 15.49 8.86
CA GLU A 31 -17.02 14.72 9.37
C GLU A 31 -17.69 13.85 8.29
N ALA A 32 -17.61 14.26 7.02
CA ALA A 32 -18.16 13.52 5.88
C ALA A 32 -17.18 12.50 5.26
N GLY A 33 -15.98 12.33 5.83
CA GLY A 33 -14.94 11.43 5.32
C GLY A 33 -13.67 12.15 4.86
N ILE A 34 -13.03 11.68 3.79
CA ILE A 34 -11.82 12.31 3.25
C ILE A 34 -12.24 13.34 2.21
N ASN A 35 -12.00 14.64 2.46
CA ASN A 35 -12.14 15.71 1.48
C ASN A 35 -10.90 15.70 0.56
N PRO A 36 -11.00 15.15 -0.66
CA PRO A 36 -9.84 14.99 -1.51
C PRO A 36 -9.46 16.33 -2.16
N GLY A 37 -8.16 16.54 -2.37
CA GLY A 37 -7.68 17.71 -3.11
C GLY A 37 -8.08 17.68 -4.59
N PRO A 38 -7.63 18.65 -5.41
CA PRO A 38 -8.05 18.81 -6.82
C PRO A 38 -7.84 17.58 -7.71
N VAL A 39 -6.92 16.68 -7.34
CA VAL A 39 -6.63 15.44 -8.08
C VAL A 39 -7.66 14.33 -7.80
N GLY A 40 -8.42 14.42 -6.70
CA GLY A 40 -9.39 13.39 -6.33
C GLY A 40 -8.73 12.09 -5.87
N ALA A 41 -9.21 10.96 -6.41
CA ALA A 41 -8.66 9.63 -6.19
C ALA A 41 -7.83 9.15 -7.39
N SER A 42 -6.77 8.40 -7.12
CA SER A 42 -6.02 7.65 -8.14
C SER A 42 -6.38 6.18 -8.05
N ILE A 43 -6.83 5.59 -9.15
CA ILE A 43 -7.15 4.16 -9.25
C ILE A 43 -6.14 3.49 -10.16
N TYR A 44 -5.54 2.40 -9.70
CA TYR A 44 -4.62 1.55 -10.46
C TYR A 44 -5.23 0.17 -10.57
N LYS A 45 -5.34 -0.37 -11.78
CA LYS A 45 -5.81 -1.74 -12.03
C LYS A 45 -4.73 -2.50 -12.80
N ILE A 46 -4.15 -3.53 -12.19
CA ILE A 46 -3.00 -4.27 -12.73
C ILE A 46 -3.29 -5.77 -12.83
N LEU A 47 -2.80 -6.41 -13.87
CA LEU A 47 -2.84 -7.86 -14.07
C LEU A 47 -1.52 -8.47 -13.61
N VAL A 48 -1.57 -9.31 -12.57
CA VAL A 48 -0.40 -9.88 -11.90
C VAL A 48 -0.47 -11.41 -11.97
N PRO A 49 0.64 -12.12 -12.29
CA PRO A 49 0.67 -13.58 -12.22
C PRO A 49 0.34 -14.06 -10.81
N GLU A 50 -0.54 -15.05 -10.68
CA GLU A 50 -1.02 -15.48 -9.36
C GLU A 50 0.10 -16.04 -8.47
N SER A 51 1.10 -16.67 -9.09
CA SER A 51 2.32 -17.16 -8.43
C SER A 51 3.12 -16.06 -7.72
N ARG A 52 2.91 -14.78 -8.08
CA ARG A 52 3.60 -13.62 -7.50
C ARG A 52 2.76 -12.93 -6.41
N VAL A 53 1.51 -13.33 -6.20
CA VAL A 53 0.64 -12.83 -5.13
C VAL A 53 0.78 -13.76 -3.91
N ILE A 54 1.97 -13.76 -3.32
CA ILE A 54 2.38 -14.77 -2.32
C ILE A 54 1.88 -14.50 -0.90
N GLY A 55 1.28 -13.34 -0.62
CA GLY A 55 0.83 -12.99 0.73
C GLY A 55 1.96 -12.96 1.77
N LYS A 56 3.22 -12.86 1.35
CA LYS A 56 4.43 -12.80 2.21
C LYS A 56 5.11 -11.44 2.07
N LEU A 57 5.87 -11.04 3.10
CA LEU A 57 6.62 -9.76 3.12
C LEU A 57 7.86 -9.80 2.23
N ALA A 58 8.40 -10.99 2.02
CA ALA A 58 9.53 -11.25 1.16
C ALA A 58 9.26 -12.51 0.33
N ASP A 59 9.93 -12.61 -0.81
CA ASP A 59 9.99 -13.84 -1.59
C ASP A 59 10.88 -14.90 -0.92
N ASP A 60 11.05 -16.04 -1.60
CA ASP A 60 11.84 -17.16 -1.09
C ASP A 60 13.36 -16.85 -1.01
N GLU A 61 13.81 -15.73 -1.62
CA GLU A 61 15.17 -15.21 -1.51
C GLU A 61 15.31 -14.14 -0.41
N THR A 62 14.28 -13.96 0.42
CA THR A 62 14.18 -12.92 1.46
C THR A 62 14.15 -11.50 0.92
N ILE A 63 13.91 -11.32 -0.38
CA ILE A 63 13.78 -10.00 -1.00
C ILE A 63 12.38 -9.45 -0.72
N PRO A 64 12.27 -8.25 -0.13
CA PRO A 64 10.99 -7.65 0.18
C PRO A 64 10.12 -7.43 -1.06
N VAL A 65 8.87 -7.88 -1.02
CA VAL A 65 7.90 -7.70 -2.12
C VAL A 65 7.44 -6.24 -2.15
N SER A 66 8.26 -5.39 -2.78
CA SER A 66 7.99 -3.96 -2.99
C SER A 66 7.42 -3.66 -4.38
N PHE A 67 7.49 -4.67 -5.26
CA PHE A 67 7.17 -4.61 -6.66
C PHE A 67 6.30 -5.81 -7.02
N LEU A 68 5.24 -5.56 -7.79
CA LEU A 68 4.44 -6.60 -8.41
C LEU A 68 4.76 -6.66 -9.90
N PRO A 69 5.15 -7.82 -10.44
CA PRO A 69 5.19 -8.01 -11.89
C PRO A 69 3.83 -7.71 -12.50
N MET A 70 3.82 -6.96 -13.59
CA MET A 70 2.63 -6.48 -14.26
C MET A 70 2.67 -6.96 -15.70
N VAL A 71 1.67 -7.76 -16.09
CA VAL A 71 1.46 -8.15 -17.49
C VAL A 71 0.77 -7.03 -18.25
N LYS A 72 -0.21 -6.38 -17.61
CA LYS A 72 -0.95 -5.23 -18.13
C LYS A 72 -1.39 -4.34 -16.98
N GLY A 73 -1.50 -3.02 -17.19
CA GLY A 73 -1.98 -2.12 -16.15
C GLY A 73 -2.65 -0.87 -16.67
N PHE A 74 -3.55 -0.33 -15.87
CA PHE A 74 -4.33 0.87 -16.17
C PHE A 74 -4.33 1.81 -14.96
N ARG A 75 -4.38 3.12 -15.23
CA ARG A 75 -4.49 4.17 -14.23
C ARG A 75 -5.62 5.13 -14.57
N LYS A 76 -6.37 5.56 -13.56
CA LYS A 76 -7.31 6.69 -13.62
C LYS A 76 -6.96 7.71 -12.53
N GLU A 77 -6.90 8.99 -12.88
CA GLU A 77 -6.67 10.08 -11.92
C GLU A 77 -7.85 11.04 -11.92
N GLY A 78 -8.62 11.08 -10.84
CA GLY A 78 -9.83 11.90 -10.74
C GLY A 78 -10.78 11.61 -11.91
N GLU A 79 -11.17 12.67 -12.61
CA GLU A 79 -12.07 12.62 -13.78
C GLU A 79 -11.33 12.46 -15.12
N LYS A 80 -10.01 12.26 -15.11
CA LYS A 80 -9.27 12.02 -16.36
C LYS A 80 -9.67 10.67 -16.99
N PRO A 81 -9.50 10.52 -18.32
CA PRO A 81 -9.64 9.22 -18.98
C PRO A 81 -8.72 8.17 -18.37
N VAL A 82 -9.10 6.89 -18.54
CA VAL A 82 -8.26 5.76 -18.16
C VAL A 82 -7.08 5.67 -19.12
N GLU A 83 -5.87 5.57 -18.59
CA GLU A 83 -4.63 5.45 -19.36
C GLU A 83 -3.99 4.08 -19.11
N GLU A 84 -3.42 3.47 -20.14
CA GLU A 84 -2.57 2.28 -19.98
C GLU A 84 -1.22 2.66 -19.35
N MET A 85 -0.77 1.84 -18.41
CA MET A 85 0.48 2.07 -17.68
C MET A 85 1.66 1.44 -18.43
N PRO A 86 2.71 2.20 -18.76
CA PRO A 86 3.90 1.63 -19.36
C PRO A 86 4.73 0.84 -18.32
N GLY A 87 5.38 -0.23 -18.77
CA GLY A 87 6.32 -1.04 -17.99
C GLY A 87 5.78 -2.40 -17.57
N SER A 88 6.66 -3.22 -17.01
CA SER A 88 6.37 -4.61 -16.60
C SER A 88 6.28 -4.79 -15.08
N VAL A 89 6.36 -3.71 -14.31
CA VAL A 89 6.41 -3.74 -12.85
C VAL A 89 5.60 -2.60 -12.25
N PHE A 90 4.73 -2.95 -11.30
CA PHE A 90 4.01 -2.00 -10.47
C PHE A 90 4.66 -1.86 -9.09
N GLN A 91 5.13 -0.66 -8.78
CA GLN A 91 5.73 -0.35 -7.49
C GLN A 91 4.62 -0.01 -6.47
N ILE A 92 4.39 -0.89 -5.49
CA ILE A 92 3.40 -0.65 -4.43
C ILE A 92 3.85 0.49 -3.51
N TYR A 93 5.15 0.58 -3.23
CA TYR A 93 5.75 1.55 -2.32
C TYR A 93 6.60 2.59 -3.06
N PRO A 94 6.32 3.89 -2.99
CA PRO A 94 5.31 4.54 -2.15
C PRO A 94 3.96 4.77 -2.85
N LYS A 95 3.78 4.34 -4.12
CA LYS A 95 2.64 4.78 -4.96
C LYS A 95 1.27 4.48 -4.35
N VAL A 96 1.11 3.31 -3.74
CA VAL A 96 -0.16 2.90 -3.11
C VAL A 96 -0.12 3.16 -1.61
N ALA A 97 0.89 2.62 -0.93
CA ALA A 97 0.83 2.57 0.53
C ALA A 97 1.52 3.75 1.22
N ARG A 98 2.14 4.68 0.47
CA ARG A 98 2.88 5.85 0.98
C ARG A 98 3.88 5.56 2.12
N PHE A 99 4.28 4.31 2.30
CA PHE A 99 5.37 3.92 3.19
C PHE A 99 6.61 3.52 2.43
N MET A 100 7.75 3.58 3.13
CA MET A 100 9.05 3.12 2.69
C MET A 100 9.24 1.64 3.07
N HIS A 101 10.17 0.96 2.42
CA HIS A 101 10.56 -0.38 2.86
C HIS A 101 11.25 -0.29 4.23
N TYR A 102 10.63 -0.88 5.27
CA TYR A 102 11.21 -0.97 6.61
C TYR A 102 12.28 -2.06 6.62
N LYS A 103 13.52 -1.69 6.91
CA LYS A 103 14.64 -2.64 7.04
C LYS A 103 14.39 -3.71 8.11
N THR A 104 13.66 -3.33 9.17
CA THR A 104 13.29 -4.21 10.26
C THR A 104 11.81 -4.04 10.56
N LEU A 105 11.09 -5.16 10.65
CA LEU A 105 9.75 -5.24 11.20
C LEU A 105 9.78 -6.14 12.43
N GLU A 106 9.39 -5.59 13.56
CA GLU A 106 9.40 -6.30 14.84
C GLU A 106 8.00 -6.79 15.17
N LYS A 107 7.88 -8.07 15.57
CA LYS A 107 6.61 -8.57 16.10
C LYS A 107 6.30 -7.87 17.42
N GLU A 108 5.08 -7.39 17.55
CA GLU A 108 4.56 -6.87 18.81
C GLU A 108 3.53 -7.86 19.36
N GLY A 109 3.84 -8.41 20.54
CA GLY A 109 2.95 -9.32 21.25
C GLY A 109 2.64 -10.61 20.50
N GLU A 110 1.67 -11.35 21.05
CA GLU A 110 1.08 -12.53 20.41
C GLU A 110 -0.03 -12.12 19.44
N PRO A 111 -0.47 -13.01 18.52
CA PRO A 111 -1.63 -12.75 17.69
C PRO A 111 -2.90 -12.51 18.50
N GLU A 112 -3.62 -11.43 18.20
CA GLU A 112 -4.80 -10.99 18.94
C GLU A 112 -6.01 -10.80 18.00
N PRO A 113 -7.25 -10.87 18.53
CA PRO A 113 -8.44 -10.53 17.77
C PRO A 113 -8.42 -9.08 17.28
N LEU A 114 -8.58 -8.88 15.98
CA LEU A 114 -8.69 -7.60 15.30
C LEU A 114 -10.05 -7.50 14.60
N ALA A 115 -10.83 -6.49 14.98
CA ALA A 115 -12.08 -6.18 14.30
C ALA A 115 -11.82 -5.38 13.02
N VAL A 116 -12.16 -5.98 11.88
CA VAL A 116 -12.10 -5.37 10.54
C VAL A 116 -13.46 -5.52 9.85
N GLY A 117 -13.60 -5.00 8.63
CA GLY A 117 -14.89 -5.04 7.92
C GLY A 117 -15.37 -6.46 7.56
N ILE A 118 -14.48 -7.46 7.61
CA ILE A 118 -14.80 -8.88 7.40
C ILE A 118 -15.13 -9.64 8.69
N GLY A 119 -15.30 -8.93 9.80
CA GLY A 119 -15.52 -9.50 11.12
C GLY A 119 -14.28 -9.45 12.02
N SER A 120 -14.30 -10.23 13.09
CA SER A 120 -13.16 -10.37 13.99
C SER A 120 -12.27 -11.50 13.51
N ILE A 121 -11.02 -11.18 13.20
CA ILE A 121 -10.00 -12.15 12.76
C ILE A 121 -8.84 -12.17 13.74
N THR A 122 -8.02 -13.20 13.74
CA THR A 122 -6.78 -13.25 14.52
C THR A 122 -5.65 -12.62 13.71
N ALA A 123 -4.96 -11.62 14.25
CA ALA A 123 -3.88 -10.94 13.55
C ALA A 123 -2.63 -10.73 14.42
N GLN A 124 -1.45 -10.97 13.84
CA GLN A 124 -0.17 -10.60 14.42
C GLN A 124 0.13 -9.13 14.11
N LYS A 125 0.40 -8.34 15.15
CA LYS A 125 0.87 -6.96 15.00
C LYS A 125 2.39 -6.92 14.79
N TRP A 126 2.83 -6.02 13.91
CA TRP A 126 4.22 -5.73 13.62
C TRP A 126 4.46 -4.22 13.66
N LYS A 127 5.64 -3.81 14.11
CA LYS A 127 6.08 -2.41 14.14
C LYS A 127 7.28 -2.20 13.23
N GLY A 128 7.25 -1.10 12.49
CA GLY A 128 8.34 -0.67 11.63
C GLY A 128 8.69 0.78 11.92
N LYS A 129 10.00 1.10 11.89
CA LYS A 129 10.49 2.47 11.97
C LYS A 129 11.49 2.73 10.86
N TYR A 130 11.37 3.90 10.24
CA TYR A 130 12.31 4.41 9.27
C TYR A 130 12.63 5.87 9.60
N GLU A 131 13.92 6.19 9.60
CA GLU A 131 14.41 7.56 9.78
C GLU A 131 15.35 7.91 8.63
N ALA A 132 15.20 9.12 8.10
CA ALA A 132 16.07 9.67 7.07
C ALA A 132 16.40 11.12 7.36
N ASP A 133 17.70 11.43 7.33
CA ASP A 133 18.25 12.75 7.57
C ASP A 133 18.89 13.33 6.31
N ASN A 134 18.73 14.63 6.13
CA ASN A 134 19.62 15.47 5.35
C ASN A 134 20.02 16.72 6.18
N SER A 135 20.77 17.65 5.58
CA SER A 135 21.32 18.81 6.31
C SER A 135 20.26 19.72 6.98
N GLN A 136 19.02 19.70 6.48
CA GLN A 136 17.94 20.59 6.92
C GLN A 136 16.62 19.88 7.20
N GLY A 137 16.50 18.59 6.85
CA GLY A 137 15.28 17.80 6.95
C GLY A 137 15.53 16.49 7.68
N HIS A 138 14.59 16.13 8.54
CA HIS A 138 14.54 14.84 9.21
C HIS A 138 13.15 14.25 8.96
N THR A 139 13.09 13.04 8.44
CA THR A 139 11.83 12.33 8.17
C THR A 139 11.78 11.10 9.05
N ILE A 140 10.75 11.02 9.89
CA ILE A 140 10.45 9.86 10.73
C ILE A 140 9.20 9.21 10.15
N GLN A 141 9.24 7.91 9.94
CA GLN A 141 8.09 7.11 9.54
C GLN A 141 7.93 5.93 10.49
N GLU A 142 6.74 5.80 11.08
CA GLU A 142 6.37 4.75 12.01
C GLU A 142 5.19 3.97 11.41
N ALA A 143 5.32 2.66 11.31
CA ALA A 143 4.24 1.77 10.86
C ALA A 143 3.80 0.81 11.96
N GLU A 144 2.50 0.58 11.98
CA GLU A 144 1.88 -0.56 12.62
C GLU A 144 1.16 -1.39 11.55
N ILE A 145 1.41 -2.69 11.53
CA ILE A 145 0.95 -3.61 10.48
C ILE A 145 0.32 -4.82 11.16
N TRP A 146 -0.91 -5.17 10.80
CA TRP A 146 -1.61 -6.35 11.32
C TRP A 146 -1.76 -7.38 10.20
N ARG A 147 -1.19 -8.56 10.40
CA ARG A 147 -1.17 -9.64 9.42
C ARG A 147 -1.98 -10.83 9.90
N SER A 148 -2.75 -11.44 9.01
CA SER A 148 -3.63 -12.58 9.31
C SER A 148 -3.74 -13.48 8.10
N ASP A 149 -3.67 -14.79 8.32
CA ASP A 149 -3.88 -15.81 7.27
C ASP A 149 -5.36 -15.92 6.87
N GLU A 150 -6.27 -15.35 7.66
CA GLU A 150 -7.71 -15.25 7.35
C GLU A 150 -7.98 -14.19 6.27
N VAL A 151 -7.00 -13.33 5.96
CA VAL A 151 -7.08 -12.35 4.89
C VAL A 151 -6.34 -12.88 3.66
N PRO A 152 -6.97 -12.95 2.46
CA PRO A 152 -6.36 -13.56 1.27
C PRO A 152 -5.00 -12.97 0.84
N PHE A 153 -4.72 -11.73 1.22
CA PHE A 153 -3.47 -11.01 0.93
C PHE A 153 -2.57 -10.86 2.18
N GLY A 154 -2.93 -11.50 3.29
CA GLY A 154 -2.13 -11.59 4.51
C GLY A 154 -2.01 -10.30 5.33
N LEU A 155 -2.63 -9.20 4.89
CA LEU A 155 -2.51 -7.88 5.51
C LEU A 155 -3.90 -7.34 5.85
N ALA A 156 -4.27 -7.39 7.12
CA ALA A 156 -5.60 -7.02 7.58
C ALA A 156 -5.77 -5.52 7.80
N GLN A 157 -4.75 -4.86 8.31
CA GLN A 157 -4.78 -3.44 8.63
C GLN A 157 -3.35 -2.90 8.64
N TRP A 158 -3.17 -1.62 8.31
CA TRP A 158 -1.97 -0.89 8.68
C TRP A 158 -2.27 0.57 8.98
N SER A 159 -1.41 1.14 9.81
CA SER A 159 -1.34 2.58 10.07
C SER A 159 0.09 3.04 9.90
N VAL A 160 0.28 4.14 9.19
CA VAL A 160 1.59 4.75 8.97
C VAL A 160 1.50 6.22 9.34
N LYS A 161 2.38 6.63 10.24
CA LYS A 161 2.59 8.02 10.60
C LYS A 161 3.93 8.47 10.02
N GLN A 162 3.93 9.52 9.23
CA GLN A 162 5.13 10.18 8.74
C GLN A 162 5.20 11.60 9.28
N SER A 163 6.25 11.91 10.02
CA SER A 163 6.59 13.25 10.48
C SER A 163 7.76 13.78 9.65
N MET A 164 7.59 14.97 9.09
CA MET A 164 8.68 15.74 8.49
C MET A 164 9.05 16.86 9.44
N GLU A 165 10.32 16.91 9.80
CA GLU A 165 10.92 17.95 10.62
C GLU A 165 11.92 18.74 9.80
N ARG A 166 12.04 20.04 10.10
CA ARG A 166 13.07 20.90 9.51
C ARG A 166 13.78 21.73 10.56
N LYS A 167 15.01 22.11 10.24
CA LYS A 167 15.83 23.07 10.99
C LYS A 167 16.45 24.09 10.04
N GLY A 168 16.91 25.21 10.57
CA GLY A 168 17.71 26.18 9.82
C GLY A 168 19.06 25.61 9.37
N ASN A 169 19.66 26.23 8.35
CA ASN A 169 20.88 25.76 7.70
C ASN A 169 22.05 25.56 8.68
N ASN A 170 22.20 26.47 9.65
CA ASN A 170 23.27 26.47 10.65
C ASN A 170 22.79 26.12 12.06
N GLU A 171 21.55 25.63 12.21
CA GLU A 171 21.01 25.26 13.50
C GLU A 171 21.46 23.85 13.92
N PRO A 172 21.64 23.58 15.23
CA PRO A 172 22.00 22.26 15.73
C PRO A 172 20.89 21.24 15.44
N ARG A 173 21.22 19.94 15.48
CA ARG A 173 20.23 18.85 15.28
C ARG A 173 19.05 18.94 16.26
N SER A 174 19.28 19.42 17.49
CA SER A 174 18.21 19.63 18.48
C SER A 174 17.18 20.69 18.08
N ALA A 175 17.42 21.46 17.01
CA ALA A 175 16.51 22.50 16.53
C ALA A 175 15.48 22.01 15.51
N PHE A 176 15.48 20.72 15.15
CA PHE A 176 14.44 20.15 14.29
C PHE A 176 13.05 20.39 14.89
N LYS A 177 12.14 20.92 14.07
CA LYS A 177 10.73 21.12 14.42
C LYS A 177 9.86 20.47 13.36
N GLN A 178 8.79 19.80 13.80
CA GLN A 178 7.82 19.20 12.90
C GLN A 178 7.15 20.28 12.03
N VAL A 179 7.28 20.15 10.71
CA VAL A 179 6.67 21.04 9.72
C VAL A 179 5.48 20.39 9.00
N ALA A 180 5.42 19.07 8.98
CA ALA A 180 4.29 18.34 8.42
C ALA A 180 4.12 16.98 9.09
N GLN A 181 2.88 16.49 9.13
CA GLN A 181 2.55 15.13 9.53
C GLN A 181 1.53 14.56 8.56
N THR A 182 1.78 13.33 8.10
CA THR A 182 0.83 12.55 7.30
C THR A 182 0.51 11.27 8.04
N VAL A 183 -0.78 10.93 8.14
CA VAL A 183 -1.25 9.64 8.65
C VAL A 183 -1.99 8.93 7.54
N VAL A 184 -1.62 7.67 7.30
CA VAL A 184 -2.26 6.78 6.32
C VAL A 184 -2.75 5.55 7.04
N GLU A 185 -4.04 5.28 6.95
CA GLU A 185 -4.68 4.11 7.54
C GLU A 185 -5.34 3.30 6.42
N MET A 186 -5.25 1.98 6.53
CA MET A 186 -5.97 1.04 5.67
C MET A 186 -6.44 -0.13 6.52
N LYS A 187 -7.64 -0.63 6.24
CA LYS A 187 -8.20 -1.84 6.84
C LYS A 187 -8.89 -2.69 5.78
N ALA A 188 -8.90 -4.00 5.98
CA ALA A 188 -9.73 -4.93 5.23
C ALA A 188 -11.20 -4.54 5.44
N LEU A 189 -11.93 -4.38 4.34
CA LEU A 189 -13.33 -3.94 4.37
C LEU A 189 -14.28 -5.10 4.10
N GLU A 190 -14.05 -5.87 3.03
CA GLU A 190 -14.91 -6.96 2.60
C GLU A 190 -14.09 -8.07 1.92
N THR A 191 -14.60 -9.30 1.95
CA THR A 191 -14.09 -10.47 1.22
C THR A 191 -15.26 -11.16 0.52
N GLY A 192 -15.06 -11.63 -0.72
CA GLY A 192 -16.09 -12.29 -1.51
C GLY A 192 -15.66 -12.47 -2.97
N THR A 193 -16.58 -12.94 -3.81
CA THR A 193 -16.32 -13.23 -5.23
C THR A 193 -16.75 -12.11 -6.19
N ASP A 194 -17.58 -11.17 -5.71
CA ASP A 194 -18.30 -10.23 -6.59
C ASP A 194 -17.68 -8.83 -6.61
N ALA A 195 -16.36 -8.76 -6.40
CA ALA A 195 -15.64 -7.51 -6.42
C ALA A 195 -15.63 -6.92 -7.84
N LYS A 196 -16.20 -5.70 -7.97
CA LYS A 196 -16.27 -4.97 -9.24
C LYS A 196 -15.18 -3.91 -9.33
N SER A 197 -14.67 -3.77 -10.56
CA SER A 197 -13.75 -2.70 -10.97
C SER A 197 -14.46 -1.35 -10.88
N GLU A 198 -13.81 -0.32 -10.32
CA GLU A 198 -14.31 1.07 -10.34
C GLU A 198 -13.99 1.79 -11.66
N ILE A 199 -13.16 1.18 -12.50
CA ILE A 199 -12.85 1.67 -13.84
C ILE A 199 -13.19 0.62 -14.90
N GLU A 200 -13.76 1.08 -16.01
CA GLU A 200 -13.87 0.29 -17.22
C GLU A 200 -12.53 0.27 -17.94
N THR A 201 -12.12 -0.90 -18.41
CA THR A 201 -10.86 -1.12 -19.12
C THR A 201 -11.17 -1.86 -20.43
N PRO A 202 -10.51 -1.51 -21.55
CA PRO A 202 -10.69 -2.21 -22.83
C PRO A 202 -10.37 -3.70 -22.77
#